data_AF-A0A074SL19-F1
#
_entry.id   AF-A0A074SL19-F1
#
_cell.length_a   1.000
_cell.length_b   1.000
_cell.length_c   1.000
_cell.angle_alpha   90.00
_cell.angle_beta   90.00
_cell.angle_gamma   90.00
#
_symmetry.space_group_name_H-M   'P 1'
#
loop_
_entity.id
_entity.type
_entity.pdbx_description
1 polymer ?
#
loop_
_entity_poly.entity_id
_entity_poly.type
_entity_poly.pdbx_seq_one_letter_code
_entity_poly.pdbx_strand_id
1 'polypeptide(L)'
;MSFPPADVSHVLWGREYPSYCLSYDNESVAVPLLPEKEPRSRVNTLDTINLIYALGSVCASGLTSGEYVTSRITLPMLVDVFEMTKVPQHLGYMAESPFISGCVSLMSSVLPSFFRYEYGYICFRILVIALNACLLKQSNCLDETIERMSVAPTSQRFSIFWDASALLTYQREKEDKHLESVVLAQIFDKSVLDRLLQLLNDDRKMLLLVLKRTSSIALSGLLFTLFRRLVGTDAPYGYDENPDRFKNIILPYSRILWRYLLLPRVSDAEDMVIIHLHNLSSSYARLNDDKAVDVEDARNILQEFNERLGASEPISVVYGTTLIRFVAPLVCPGCESLVPTTFKLSIKTLWGSLLSGKEDKEVARYMVSGFLLYLRDIIEALKPRYFTHQPWIWQVVDHVVKEDLVDLALRAMLTAPCFNVKQLDRKYSWFYFILHMIFAT
;
A
#
# COMPACT_ATOMS: atom_id res chain seq x y z
N MET A 1 16.06 -33.55 6.65
CA MET A 1 15.85 -32.13 6.99
C MET A 1 17.16 -31.41 6.75
N SER A 2 17.26 -30.73 5.62
CA SER A 2 18.44 -29.94 5.25
C SER A 2 18.37 -28.59 5.96
N PHE A 3 19.42 -28.24 6.72
CA PHE A 3 19.59 -26.89 7.26
C PHE A 3 19.47 -25.86 6.13
N PRO A 4 18.79 -24.72 6.33
CA PRO A 4 18.78 -23.66 5.34
C PRO A 4 20.22 -23.16 5.15
N PRO A 5 20.61 -22.76 3.93
CA PRO A 5 21.93 -22.21 3.67
C PRO A 5 22.16 -21.00 4.57
N ALA A 6 23.38 -20.88 5.10
CA ALA A 6 23.77 -19.78 5.97
C ALA A 6 23.35 -18.44 5.36
N ASP A 7 22.60 -17.66 6.14
CA ASP A 7 22.06 -16.35 5.77
C ASP A 7 23.25 -15.43 5.41
N VAL A 8 23.45 -15.17 4.12
CA VAL A 8 24.55 -14.33 3.65
C VAL A 8 24.20 -12.88 4.00
N SER A 9 24.63 -12.44 5.18
CA SER A 9 24.47 -11.06 5.61
C SER A 9 25.44 -10.17 4.83
N HIS A 10 24.92 -9.12 4.19
CA HIS A 10 25.76 -8.09 3.60
C HIS A 10 26.52 -7.34 4.71
N VAL A 11 27.82 -7.11 4.51
CA VAL A 11 28.71 -6.52 5.52
C VAL A 11 28.21 -5.15 6.00
N LEU A 12 27.65 -4.35 5.10
CA LEU A 12 27.18 -2.99 5.39
C LEU A 12 25.67 -2.91 5.68
N TRP A 13 24.86 -3.75 5.04
CA TRP A 13 23.40 -3.55 4.99
C TRP A 13 22.61 -4.62 5.76
N GLY A 14 23.30 -5.63 6.29
CA GLY A 14 22.70 -6.71 7.06
C GLY A 14 22.07 -7.80 6.19
N ARG A 15 21.06 -8.46 6.74
CA ARG A 15 20.38 -9.60 6.11
C ARG A 15 19.60 -9.14 4.88
N GLU A 16 19.53 -10.02 3.88
CA GLU A 16 18.70 -9.82 2.69
C GLU A 16 17.25 -10.24 2.92
N TYR A 17 16.32 -9.74 2.09
CA TYR A 17 14.97 -10.27 1.99
C TYR A 17 15.01 -11.74 1.52
N PRO A 18 14.19 -12.63 2.10
CA PRO A 18 13.17 -12.40 3.14
C PRO A 18 13.67 -12.59 4.58
N SER A 19 14.96 -12.88 4.79
CA SER A 19 15.50 -13.34 6.08
C SER A 19 15.27 -12.39 7.24
N TYR A 20 15.32 -11.08 6.99
CA TYR A 20 15.08 -10.08 8.06
C TYR A 20 13.61 -9.93 8.44
N CYS A 21 12.64 -10.30 7.59
CA CYS A 21 11.23 -9.95 7.79
C CYS A 21 10.66 -10.52 9.10
N LEU A 22 11.10 -11.72 9.50
CA LEU A 22 10.67 -12.36 10.74
C LEU A 22 11.07 -11.58 12.00
N SER A 23 12.08 -10.71 11.92
CA SER A 23 12.48 -9.87 13.07
C SER A 23 11.62 -8.62 13.23
N TYR A 24 10.74 -8.34 12.27
CA TYR A 24 9.96 -7.10 12.22
C TYR A 24 8.47 -7.34 11.94
N ASP A 25 7.98 -8.56 12.15
CA ASP A 25 6.55 -8.83 12.14
C ASP A 25 5.85 -8.32 13.41
N ASN A 26 4.52 -8.45 13.46
CA ASN A 26 3.74 -7.98 14.61
C ASN A 26 4.16 -8.63 15.92
N GLU A 27 4.47 -9.93 15.89
CA GLU A 27 4.86 -10.69 17.07
C GLU A 27 6.21 -10.21 17.62
N SER A 28 7.20 -10.04 16.74
CA SER A 28 8.54 -9.60 17.12
C SER A 28 8.58 -8.17 17.62
N VAL A 29 7.77 -7.30 17.00
CA VAL A 29 7.71 -5.88 17.38
C VAL A 29 6.96 -5.69 18.71
N ALA A 30 6.03 -6.59 19.05
CA ALA A 30 5.33 -6.61 20.32
C ALA A 30 6.21 -7.03 21.52
N VAL A 31 7.40 -7.58 21.27
CA VAL A 31 8.32 -8.01 22.33
C VAL A 31 8.88 -6.79 23.08
N PRO A 32 8.71 -6.71 24.42
CA PRO A 32 9.27 -5.63 25.23
C PRO A 32 10.79 -5.54 25.13
N LEU A 33 11.27 -4.31 25.25
CA LEU A 33 12.70 -4.03 25.35
C LEU A 33 13.21 -4.58 26.69
N LEU A 34 14.33 -5.31 26.66
CA LEU A 34 14.92 -5.89 27.86
C LEU A 34 15.45 -4.78 28.80
N PRO A 35 15.13 -4.80 30.11
CA PRO A 35 15.53 -3.75 31.06
C PRO A 35 17.04 -3.51 31.14
N GLU A 36 17.84 -4.54 30.88
CA GLU A 36 19.31 -4.47 30.93
C GLU A 36 19.92 -3.65 29.78
N LYS A 37 19.19 -3.46 28.68
CA LYS A 37 19.66 -2.69 27.51
C LYS A 37 19.34 -1.19 27.61
N GLU A 38 18.42 -0.80 28.47
CA GLU A 38 17.81 0.55 28.48
C GLU A 38 18.82 1.71 28.73
N PRO A 39 19.68 1.70 29.77
CA PRO A 39 20.41 2.92 30.15
C PRO A 39 21.61 3.25 29.24
N ARG A 40 22.40 2.24 28.85
CA ARG A 40 23.59 2.45 27.99
C ARG A 40 23.22 2.57 26.51
N SER A 41 22.16 1.91 26.07
CA SER A 41 21.62 2.10 24.71
C SER A 41 21.13 3.54 24.52
N ARG A 42 20.41 4.11 25.51
CA ARG A 42 19.75 5.41 25.37
C ARG A 42 20.66 6.57 24.94
N VAL A 43 21.86 6.72 25.52
CA VAL A 43 22.78 7.82 25.17
C VAL A 43 23.28 7.67 23.73
N ASN A 44 23.77 6.47 23.38
CA ASN A 44 24.25 6.17 22.03
C ASN A 44 23.14 6.30 20.98
N THR A 45 21.91 5.94 21.35
CA THR A 45 20.74 6.07 20.47
C THR A 45 20.37 7.53 20.25
N LEU A 46 20.41 8.38 21.29
CA LEU A 46 20.18 9.82 21.13
C LEU A 46 21.25 10.47 20.25
N ASP A 47 22.51 10.07 20.39
CA ASP A 47 23.58 10.52 19.50
C ASP A 47 23.32 10.10 18.05
N THR A 48 22.83 8.87 17.84
CA THR A 48 22.41 8.39 16.52
C THR A 48 21.25 9.21 15.96
N ILE A 49 20.25 9.54 16.78
CA ILE A 49 19.13 10.39 16.37
C ILE A 49 19.63 11.77 15.93
N ASN A 50 20.56 12.36 16.69
CA ASN A 50 21.18 13.63 16.36
C ASN A 50 22.01 13.56 15.06
N LEU A 51 22.68 12.44 14.79
CA LEU A 51 23.39 12.22 13.51
C LEU A 51 22.43 12.16 12.32
N ILE A 52 21.30 11.45 12.47
CA ILE A 52 20.25 11.37 11.43
C ILE A 52 19.64 12.76 11.21
N TYR A 53 19.34 13.49 12.28
CA TYR A 53 18.84 14.86 12.20
C TYR A 53 19.82 15.78 11.46
N ALA A 54 21.11 15.74 11.83
CA ALA A 54 22.15 16.54 11.20
C ALA A 54 22.29 16.20 9.70
N LEU A 55 22.20 14.91 9.33
CA LEU A 55 22.19 14.49 7.93
C LEU A 55 21.05 15.17 7.15
N GLY A 56 19.84 15.18 7.72
CA GLY A 56 18.71 15.85 7.08
C GLY A 56 18.86 17.36 6.95
N SER A 57 19.44 18.04 7.95
CA SER A 57 19.73 19.48 7.90
C SER A 57 20.82 19.83 6.88
N VAL A 58 21.83 18.98 6.72
CA VAL A 58 22.90 19.15 5.73
C VAL A 58 22.37 18.93 4.31
N CYS A 59 21.52 17.93 4.10
CA CYS A 59 20.89 17.69 2.81
C CYS A 59 19.95 18.84 2.40
N ALA A 60 19.23 19.45 3.34
CA ALA A 60 18.41 20.63 3.08
C ALA A 60 19.21 21.89 2.70
N SER A 61 20.49 21.96 3.09
CA SER A 61 21.38 23.09 2.80
C SER A 61 22.29 22.88 1.57
N GLY A 62 22.17 21.75 0.86
CA GLY A 62 22.88 21.49 -0.40
C GLY A 62 24.38 21.23 -0.27
N LEU A 63 24.87 20.92 0.94
CA LEU A 63 26.29 20.70 1.21
C LEU A 63 26.70 19.23 0.94
N THR A 64 27.86 19.03 0.30
CA THR A 64 28.41 17.74 -0.18
C THR A 64 28.88 16.77 0.93
N SER A 65 28.57 17.01 2.20
CA SER A 65 29.02 16.21 3.35
C SER A 65 28.15 14.96 3.63
N GLY A 66 27.07 14.75 2.87
CA GLY A 66 26.08 13.69 3.12
C GLY A 66 26.63 12.25 3.06
N GLU A 67 27.56 11.95 2.15
CA GLU A 67 28.15 10.61 2.00
C GLU A 67 28.97 10.21 3.23
N TYR A 68 29.71 11.16 3.81
CA TYR A 68 30.53 10.92 4.99
C TYR A 68 29.69 10.63 6.23
N VAL A 69 28.60 11.37 6.44
CA VAL A 69 27.69 11.15 7.57
C VAL A 69 26.92 9.84 7.42
N THR A 70 26.49 9.51 6.21
CA THR A 70 25.79 8.25 5.92
C THR A 70 26.66 7.03 6.26
N SER A 71 27.97 7.11 5.99
CA SER A 71 28.93 6.04 6.33
C SER A 71 29.10 5.79 7.84
N ARG A 72 28.71 6.74 8.70
CA ARG A 72 28.83 6.64 10.15
C ARG A 72 27.62 5.99 10.83
N ILE A 73 26.47 5.95 10.17
CA ILE A 73 25.23 5.39 10.74
C ILE A 73 25.15 3.92 10.32
N THR A 74 25.44 3.04 11.28
CA THR A 74 25.51 1.59 11.06
C THR A 74 24.17 0.89 11.31
N LEU A 75 24.00 -0.34 10.81
CA LEU A 75 22.80 -1.13 11.06
C LEU A 75 22.49 -1.31 12.56
N PRO A 76 23.45 -1.69 13.44
CA PRO A 76 23.18 -1.78 14.88
C PRO A 76 22.65 -0.48 15.50
N MET A 77 23.15 0.67 15.05
CA MET A 77 22.66 1.97 15.52
C MET A 77 21.20 2.20 15.12
N LEU A 78 20.82 1.83 13.88
CA LEU A 78 19.41 1.90 13.45
C LEU A 78 18.53 0.91 14.21
N VAL A 79 19.02 -0.29 14.52
CA VAL A 79 18.29 -1.25 15.37
C VAL A 79 18.06 -0.66 16.75
N ASP A 80 19.07 -0.03 17.36
CA ASP A 80 18.93 0.61 18.67
C ASP A 80 17.94 1.80 18.63
N VAL A 81 17.94 2.60 17.56
CA VAL A 81 16.94 3.65 17.32
C VAL A 81 15.54 3.05 17.20
N PHE A 82 15.38 1.98 16.42
CA PHE A 82 14.08 1.32 16.26
C PHE A 82 13.59 0.73 17.58
N GLU A 83 14.44 0.03 18.32
CA GLU A 83 14.09 -0.52 19.63
C GLU A 83 13.63 0.60 20.58
N MET A 84 14.30 1.76 20.58
CA MET A 84 13.90 2.91 21.39
C MET A 84 12.45 3.38 21.12
N THR A 85 11.91 3.16 19.93
CA THR A 85 10.49 3.49 19.61
C THR A 85 9.47 2.63 20.37
N LYS A 86 9.88 1.48 20.92
CA LYS A 86 9.02 0.61 21.75
C LYS A 86 8.70 1.23 23.12
N VAL A 87 9.48 2.24 23.52
CA VAL A 87 9.28 3.04 24.73
C VAL A 87 8.56 4.34 24.30
N PRO A 88 7.25 4.50 24.61
CA PRO A 88 6.44 5.59 24.05
C PRO A 88 7.01 6.99 24.29
N GLN A 89 7.62 7.21 25.45
CA GLN A 89 8.21 8.49 25.85
C GLN A 89 9.36 8.96 24.94
N HIS A 90 9.88 8.08 24.09
CA HIS A 90 10.99 8.39 23.19
C HIS A 90 10.54 8.81 21.78
N LEU A 91 9.26 8.65 21.45
CA LEU A 91 8.72 9.07 20.14
C LEU A 91 8.90 10.58 19.90
N GLY A 92 8.83 11.38 20.96
CA GLY A 92 9.03 12.83 20.87
C GLY A 92 10.39 13.26 20.34
N TYR A 93 11.44 12.44 20.50
CA TYR A 93 12.78 12.74 19.99
C TYR A 93 12.91 12.62 18.47
N MET A 94 11.99 11.89 17.83
CA MET A 94 12.01 11.64 16.38
C MET A 94 10.95 12.47 15.64
N ALA A 95 10.07 13.17 16.36
CA ALA A 95 8.96 13.95 15.82
C ALA A 95 9.42 15.32 15.29
N GLU A 96 10.45 15.32 14.43
CA GLU A 96 11.02 16.49 13.78
C GLU A 96 11.22 16.25 12.27
N SER A 97 10.94 17.28 11.46
CA SER A 97 11.05 17.16 9.99
C SER A 97 12.46 16.86 9.48
N PRO A 98 13.55 17.48 9.99
CA PRO A 98 14.90 17.15 9.54
C PRO A 98 15.29 15.70 9.80
N PHE A 99 14.75 15.06 10.84
CA PHE A 99 14.99 13.64 11.09
C PHE A 99 14.43 12.75 9.95
N ILE A 100 13.26 13.11 9.42
CA ILE A 100 12.63 12.40 8.29
C ILE A 100 13.46 12.59 7.02
N SER A 101 13.94 13.80 6.76
CA SER A 101 14.89 14.08 5.67
C SER A 101 16.15 13.22 5.78
N GLY A 102 16.72 13.11 6.98
CA GLY A 102 17.85 12.23 7.27
C GLY A 102 17.57 10.77 6.94
N CYS A 103 16.40 10.26 7.31
CA CYS A 103 15.98 8.90 6.99
C CYS A 103 15.84 8.68 5.47
N VAL A 104 15.28 9.65 4.72
CA VAL A 104 15.20 9.58 3.25
C VAL A 104 16.60 9.51 2.63
N SER A 105 17.54 10.32 3.13
CA SER A 105 18.94 10.29 2.68
C SER A 105 19.59 8.94 2.94
N LEU A 106 19.43 8.37 4.14
CA LEU A 106 19.94 7.03 4.47
C LEU A 106 19.35 5.95 3.54
N MET A 107 18.03 5.94 3.34
CA MET A 107 17.39 4.99 2.43
C MET A 107 17.95 5.11 1.01
N SER A 108 18.18 6.33 0.55
CA SER A 108 18.71 6.60 -0.80
C SER A 108 20.14 6.12 -1.03
N SER A 109 20.89 5.84 0.05
CA SER A 109 22.26 5.32 -0.02
C SER A 109 22.35 3.80 -0.20
N VAL A 110 21.23 3.08 0.00
CA VAL A 110 21.19 1.62 -0.11
C VAL A 110 20.89 1.23 -1.55
N LEU A 111 21.87 0.61 -2.20
CA LEU A 111 21.77 0.14 -3.59
C LEU A 111 21.83 -1.40 -3.65
N PRO A 112 21.21 -2.04 -4.66
CA PRO A 112 20.36 -1.44 -5.71
C PRO A 112 18.90 -1.20 -5.27
N SER A 113 18.48 -1.73 -4.12
CA SER A 113 17.11 -1.68 -3.59
C SER A 113 17.20 -1.59 -2.08
N PHE A 114 16.50 -0.62 -1.48
CA PHE A 114 16.60 -0.40 -0.03
C PHE A 114 15.72 -1.38 0.75
N PHE A 115 14.63 -1.87 0.17
CA PHE A 115 13.84 -2.96 0.77
C PHE A 115 14.50 -4.32 0.61
N ARG A 116 15.50 -4.47 -0.26
CA ARG A 116 16.25 -5.73 -0.35
C ARG A 116 17.04 -6.05 0.91
N TYR A 117 17.49 -5.03 1.64
CA TYR A 117 18.33 -5.21 2.81
C TYR A 117 17.68 -4.69 4.08
N GLU A 118 18.01 -5.34 5.19
CA GLU A 118 17.52 -5.01 6.53
C GLU A 118 17.72 -3.53 6.88
N TYR A 119 18.90 -2.96 6.58
CA TYR A 119 19.20 -1.56 6.83
C TYR A 119 18.16 -0.60 6.24
N GLY A 120 17.84 -0.75 4.95
CA GLY A 120 16.92 0.15 4.27
C GLY A 120 15.48 -0.04 4.76
N TYR A 121 15.08 -1.26 5.08
CA TYR A 121 13.76 -1.53 5.66
C TYR A 121 13.59 -0.93 7.07
N ILE A 122 14.57 -1.10 7.97
CA ILE A 122 14.50 -0.50 9.31
C ILE A 122 14.46 1.02 9.19
N CYS A 123 15.28 1.60 8.32
CA CYS A 123 15.28 3.05 8.09
C CYS A 123 13.91 3.54 7.60
N PHE A 124 13.27 2.82 6.68
CA PHE A 124 11.89 3.10 6.25
C PHE A 124 10.89 3.01 7.41
N ARG A 125 11.02 2.00 8.27
CA ARG A 125 10.15 1.82 9.44
C ARG A 125 10.29 2.97 10.44
N ILE A 126 11.52 3.36 10.76
CA ILE A 126 11.81 4.52 11.61
C ILE A 126 11.24 5.79 11.00
N LEU A 127 11.41 5.99 9.68
CA LEU A 127 10.83 7.13 8.95
C LEU A 127 9.31 7.19 9.12
N VAL A 128 8.60 6.08 8.95
CA VAL A 128 7.15 6.05 9.09
C VAL A 128 6.73 6.37 10.52
N ILE A 129 7.43 5.83 11.53
CA ILE A 129 7.16 6.16 12.94
C ILE A 129 7.36 7.67 13.19
N ALA A 130 8.50 8.22 12.77
CA ALA A 130 8.83 9.63 12.91
C ALA A 130 7.81 10.53 12.21
N LEU A 131 7.38 10.17 11.00
CA LEU A 131 6.38 10.92 10.24
C LEU A 131 5.03 10.96 10.94
N ASN A 132 4.53 9.82 11.42
CA ASN A 132 3.26 9.79 12.16
C ASN A 132 3.40 10.54 13.50
N ALA A 133 4.55 10.47 14.18
CA ALA A 133 4.82 11.23 15.39
C ALA A 133 4.84 12.75 15.13
N CYS A 134 5.40 13.21 14.00
CA CYS A 134 5.34 14.61 13.56
C CYS A 134 3.89 15.09 13.38
N LEU A 135 3.06 14.29 12.68
CA LEU A 135 1.64 14.61 12.45
C LEU A 135 0.89 14.75 13.78
N LEU A 136 1.07 13.78 14.68
CA LEU A 136 0.46 13.81 16.01
C LEU A 136 0.95 15.00 16.84
N LYS A 137 2.24 15.32 16.80
CA LYS A 137 2.84 16.44 17.56
C LYS A 137 2.23 17.77 17.15
N GLN A 138 2.05 18.00 15.86
CA GLN A 138 1.48 19.25 15.35
C GLN A 138 0.00 19.42 15.69
N SER A 139 -0.72 18.31 15.84
CA SER A 139 -2.10 18.33 16.31
C SER A 139 -2.21 18.36 17.84
N ASN A 140 -1.09 18.45 18.57
CA ASN A 140 -1.03 18.33 20.02
C ASN A 140 -1.64 17.01 20.56
N CYS A 141 -1.64 15.96 19.74
CA CYS A 141 -2.17 14.63 20.09
C CYS A 141 -1.06 13.64 20.47
N LEU A 142 0.21 13.99 20.29
CA LEU A 142 1.33 13.08 20.55
C LEU A 142 1.42 12.70 22.04
N ASP A 143 1.33 13.67 22.95
CA ASP A 143 1.45 13.42 24.39
C ASP A 143 0.30 12.53 24.91
N GLU A 144 -0.93 12.80 24.48
CA GLU A 144 -2.10 11.95 24.78
C GLU A 144 -1.89 10.52 24.25
N THR A 145 -1.38 10.39 23.03
CA THR A 145 -1.08 9.07 22.42
C THR A 145 -0.01 8.34 23.22
N ILE A 146 1.05 9.03 23.64
CA ILE A 146 2.12 8.48 24.48
C ILE A 146 1.58 8.01 25.83
N GLU A 147 0.70 8.78 26.46
CA GLU A 147 0.06 8.39 27.73
C GLU A 147 -0.77 7.10 27.55
N ARG A 148 -1.60 7.04 26.50
CA ARG A 148 -2.38 5.85 26.15
C ARG A 148 -1.51 4.63 25.87
N MET A 149 -0.41 4.79 25.14
CA MET A 149 0.55 3.70 24.90
C MET A 149 1.25 3.27 26.20
N SER A 150 1.52 4.20 27.12
CA SER A 150 2.25 3.92 28.35
C SER A 150 1.46 3.03 29.31
N VAL A 151 0.13 3.20 29.36
CA VAL A 151 -0.76 2.37 30.19
C VAL A 151 -1.16 1.06 29.52
N ALA A 152 -0.98 0.94 28.20
CA ALA A 152 -1.36 -0.25 27.45
C ALA A 152 -0.30 -1.37 27.51
N PRO A 153 -0.72 -2.64 27.32
CA PRO A 153 0.21 -3.76 27.11
C PRO A 153 1.15 -3.48 25.93
N THR A 154 2.42 -3.91 26.04
CA THR A 154 3.45 -3.67 25.01
C THR A 154 2.99 -4.10 23.61
N SER A 155 2.28 -5.23 23.52
CA SER A 155 1.76 -5.77 22.27
C SER A 155 0.73 -4.87 21.57
N GLN A 156 0.10 -3.95 22.30
CA GLN A 156 -0.94 -3.06 21.76
C GLN A 156 -0.43 -1.65 21.47
N ARG A 157 0.78 -1.28 21.93
CA ARG A 157 1.30 0.08 21.84
C ARG A 157 1.34 0.61 20.42
N PHE A 158 1.90 -0.17 19.49
CA PHE A 158 1.95 0.23 18.08
C PHE A 158 0.56 0.31 17.45
N SER A 159 -0.36 -0.59 17.80
CA SER A 159 -1.76 -0.49 17.33
C SER A 159 -2.38 0.83 17.75
N ILE A 160 -2.24 1.22 19.02
CA ILE A 160 -2.73 2.51 19.54
C ILE A 160 -2.11 3.68 18.79
N PHE A 161 -0.80 3.64 18.54
CA PHE A 161 -0.08 4.66 17.79
C PHE A 161 -0.59 4.79 16.35
N TRP A 162 -0.77 3.67 15.65
CA TRP A 162 -1.29 3.63 14.29
C TRP A 162 -2.73 4.11 14.22
N ASP A 163 -3.58 3.69 15.14
CA ASP A 163 -4.98 4.13 15.23
C ASP A 163 -5.09 5.63 15.47
N ALA A 164 -4.30 6.17 16.40
CA ALA A 164 -4.31 7.60 16.70
C ALA A 164 -3.92 8.41 15.47
N SER A 165 -2.87 8.00 14.75
CA SER A 165 -2.43 8.70 13.54
C SER A 165 -3.43 8.56 12.39
N ALA A 166 -3.99 7.37 12.16
CA ALA A 166 -5.01 7.16 11.15
C ALA A 166 -6.27 8.01 11.41
N LEU A 167 -6.79 8.01 12.64
CA LEU A 167 -7.94 8.82 13.02
C LEU A 167 -7.66 10.32 12.84
N LEU A 168 -6.46 10.78 13.22
CA LEU A 168 -6.07 12.17 13.00
C LEU A 168 -6.05 12.54 11.52
N THR A 169 -5.44 11.68 10.69
CA THR A 169 -5.41 11.85 9.23
C THR A 169 -6.82 11.94 8.64
N TYR A 170 -7.75 11.09 9.11
CA TYR A 170 -9.14 11.12 8.67
C TYR A 170 -9.83 12.44 9.05
N GLN A 171 -9.62 12.93 10.26
CA GLN A 171 -10.20 14.18 10.76
C GLN A 171 -9.67 15.40 9.98
N ARG A 172 -8.35 15.49 9.79
CA ARG A 172 -7.69 16.59 9.07
C ARG A 172 -8.10 16.71 7.60
N GLU A 173 -8.57 15.63 6.97
CA GLU A 173 -9.11 15.74 5.61
C GLU A 173 -10.49 16.41 5.59
N LYS A 174 -11.32 16.18 6.61
CA LYS A 174 -12.65 16.77 6.72
C LYS A 174 -12.61 18.25 7.07
N GLU A 175 -11.54 18.69 7.73
CA GLU A 175 -11.28 20.08 8.09
C GLU A 175 -10.74 20.90 6.90
N ASP A 176 -10.59 22.22 7.08
CA ASP A 176 -10.25 23.16 6.00
C ASP A 176 -9.02 22.71 5.19
N LYS A 177 -9.26 22.37 3.93
CA LYS A 177 -8.27 21.76 3.02
C LYS A 177 -7.09 22.67 2.74
N HIS A 178 -7.28 23.99 2.80
CA HIS A 178 -6.25 24.98 2.48
C HIS A 178 -5.33 25.24 3.67
N LEU A 179 -5.85 25.23 4.91
CA LEU A 179 -5.02 25.45 6.09
C LEU A 179 -4.06 24.27 6.30
N GLU A 180 -4.56 23.05 6.12
CA GLU A 180 -3.77 21.83 6.26
C GLU A 180 -2.68 21.66 5.19
N SER A 181 -2.91 22.08 3.94
CA SER A 181 -1.86 22.04 2.91
C SER A 181 -0.72 23.02 3.23
N VAL A 182 -1.05 24.20 3.78
CA VAL A 182 -0.06 25.19 4.24
C VAL A 182 0.73 24.66 5.42
N VAL A 183 0.06 24.06 6.41
CA VAL A 183 0.71 23.47 7.58
C VAL A 183 1.68 22.37 7.14
N LEU A 184 1.23 21.40 6.34
CA LEU A 184 2.09 20.31 5.85
C LEU A 184 3.26 20.79 4.99
N ALA A 185 3.08 21.84 4.20
CA ALA A 185 4.16 22.45 3.43
C ALA A 185 5.21 23.16 4.31
N GLN A 186 4.84 23.63 5.50
CA GLN A 186 5.79 24.18 6.48
C GLN A 186 6.59 23.08 7.19
N ILE A 187 6.03 21.88 7.25
CA ILE A 187 6.62 20.76 7.97
C ILE A 187 7.54 19.99 7.05
N PHE A 188 7.05 19.57 5.90
CA PHE A 188 7.75 18.64 5.03
C PHE A 188 8.31 19.33 3.81
N ASP A 189 9.62 19.24 3.63
CA ASP A 189 10.27 19.75 2.44
C ASP A 189 9.79 19.00 1.19
N LYS A 190 9.38 19.77 0.18
CA LYS A 190 8.84 19.25 -1.08
C LYS A 190 9.82 18.32 -1.78
N SER A 191 11.10 18.66 -1.83
CA SER A 191 12.11 17.84 -2.51
C SER A 191 12.35 16.51 -1.79
N VAL A 192 12.27 16.52 -0.46
CA VAL A 192 12.35 15.31 0.37
C VAL A 192 11.16 14.38 0.11
N LEU A 193 9.94 14.91 0.05
CA LEU A 193 8.75 14.12 -0.26
C LEU A 193 8.78 13.57 -1.69
N ASP A 194 9.20 14.38 -2.66
CA ASP A 194 9.33 13.94 -4.06
C ASP A 194 10.39 12.82 -4.17
N ARG A 195 11.52 12.93 -3.44
CA ARG A 195 12.55 11.88 -3.37
C ARG A 195 12.03 10.61 -2.70
N LEU A 196 11.30 10.73 -1.59
CA LEU A 196 10.70 9.59 -0.90
C LEU A 196 9.72 8.85 -1.80
N LEU A 197 8.84 9.59 -2.50
CA LEU A 197 7.89 9.02 -3.43
C LEU A 197 8.59 8.24 -4.55
N GLN A 198 9.66 8.82 -5.11
CA GLN A 198 10.45 8.17 -6.14
C GLN A 198 11.09 6.88 -5.64
N LEU A 199 11.74 6.89 -4.46
CA LEU A 199 12.32 5.70 -3.84
C LEU A 199 11.28 4.58 -3.67
N LEU A 200 10.12 4.91 -3.09
CA LEU A 200 9.04 3.94 -2.87
C LEU A 200 8.48 3.37 -4.19
N ASN A 201 8.38 4.19 -5.23
CA ASN A 201 7.89 3.74 -6.53
C ASN A 201 8.93 2.90 -7.29
N ASP A 202 10.22 3.23 -7.17
CA ASP A 202 11.30 2.47 -7.80
C ASP A 202 11.42 1.08 -7.16
N ASP A 203 11.17 0.98 -5.86
CA ASP A 203 11.22 -0.26 -5.10
C ASP A 203 9.82 -0.87 -4.83
N ARG A 204 8.81 -0.47 -5.61
CA ARG A 204 7.39 -0.81 -5.38
C ARG A 204 7.07 -2.30 -5.32
N LYS A 205 7.84 -3.12 -6.04
CA LYS A 205 7.72 -4.59 -5.99
C LYS A 205 8.15 -5.11 -4.62
N MET A 206 9.32 -4.68 -4.15
CA MET A 206 9.85 -5.08 -2.85
C MET A 206 9.01 -4.50 -1.71
N LEU A 207 8.47 -3.29 -1.85
CA LEU A 207 7.52 -2.71 -0.92
C LEU A 207 6.33 -3.68 -0.67
N LEU A 208 5.67 -4.15 -1.73
CA LEU A 208 4.55 -5.09 -1.60
C LEU A 208 4.98 -6.37 -0.85
N LEU A 209 6.09 -6.97 -1.28
CA LEU A 209 6.60 -8.22 -0.72
C LEU A 209 6.97 -8.12 0.77
N VAL A 210 7.60 -7.00 1.17
CA VAL A 210 8.04 -6.77 2.55
C VAL A 210 6.86 -6.43 3.44
N LEU A 211 5.94 -5.58 2.98
CA LEU A 211 4.74 -5.23 3.74
C LEU A 211 3.84 -6.45 3.94
N LYS A 212 3.66 -7.31 2.92
CA LYS A 212 2.96 -8.59 3.05
C LYS A 212 3.56 -9.44 4.17
N ARG A 213 4.89 -9.61 4.15
CA ARG A 213 5.60 -10.50 5.08
C ARG A 213 5.63 -9.98 6.51
N THR A 214 5.73 -8.66 6.71
CA THR A 214 5.88 -8.06 8.04
C THR A 214 4.54 -7.69 8.66
N SER A 215 3.60 -7.18 7.85
CA SER A 215 2.21 -6.86 8.25
C SER A 215 2.08 -6.01 9.54
N SER A 216 3.10 -5.22 9.87
CA SER A 216 3.25 -4.58 11.19
C SER A 216 3.43 -3.08 11.17
N ILE A 217 3.21 -2.46 10.01
CA ILE A 217 3.39 -1.04 9.79
C ILE A 217 2.15 -0.45 9.12
N ALA A 218 1.69 0.68 9.64
CA ALA A 218 0.58 1.44 9.09
C ALA A 218 1.12 2.61 8.25
N LEU A 219 0.60 2.79 7.03
CA LEU A 219 1.10 3.77 6.07
C LEU A 219 0.13 4.93 5.83
N SER A 220 -1.03 4.99 6.49
CA SER A 220 -2.01 6.08 6.31
C SER A 220 -1.40 7.48 6.45
N GLY A 221 -0.64 7.75 7.50
CA GLY A 221 0.00 9.05 7.69
C GLY A 221 1.00 9.38 6.58
N LEU A 222 1.83 8.41 6.16
CA LEU A 222 2.76 8.58 5.04
C LEU A 222 2.01 8.87 3.74
N LEU A 223 1.00 8.06 3.41
CA LEU A 223 0.22 8.18 2.19
C LEU A 223 -0.60 9.48 2.18
N PHE A 224 -1.13 9.92 3.32
CA PHE A 224 -1.77 11.22 3.44
C PHE A 224 -0.81 12.38 3.20
N THR A 225 0.39 12.35 3.79
CA THR A 225 1.41 13.39 3.56
C THR A 225 1.79 13.46 2.08
N LEU A 226 2.00 12.32 1.42
CA LEU A 226 2.25 12.25 -0.03
C LEU A 226 1.04 12.70 -0.85
N PHE A 227 -0.18 12.38 -0.42
CA PHE A 227 -1.41 12.84 -1.07
C PHE A 227 -1.59 14.36 -0.96
N ARG A 228 -1.28 14.95 0.20
CA ARG A 228 -1.34 16.39 0.37
C ARG A 228 -0.31 17.10 -0.47
N ARG A 229 0.87 16.50 -0.66
CA ARG A 229 1.86 16.96 -1.66
C ARG A 229 1.32 16.91 -3.09
N LEU A 230 0.50 15.91 -3.44
CA LEU A 230 -0.20 15.84 -4.71
C LEU A 230 -1.20 16.98 -4.88
N VAL A 231 -2.03 17.26 -3.88
CA VAL A 231 -3.16 18.23 -3.98
C VAL A 231 -2.70 19.68 -3.79
N GLY A 232 -1.68 19.94 -2.96
CA GLY A 232 -1.21 21.29 -2.58
C GLY A 232 -0.42 22.05 -3.64
N THR A 233 -0.41 21.60 -4.89
CA THR A 233 0.06 22.39 -6.03
C THR A 233 -1.16 23.02 -6.69
N ASP A 234 -1.19 24.35 -6.83
CA ASP A 234 -2.28 25.26 -7.26
C ASP A 234 -3.02 24.97 -8.58
N ALA A 235 -3.12 23.71 -9.02
CA ALA A 235 -3.98 23.33 -10.12
C ALA A 235 -5.43 23.26 -9.60
N PRO A 236 -6.34 24.12 -10.07
CA PRO A 236 -7.75 24.04 -9.70
C PRO A 236 -8.30 22.64 -9.99
N TYR A 237 -9.20 22.19 -9.13
CA TYR A 237 -9.92 20.92 -9.29
C TYR A 237 -10.49 20.79 -10.71
N GLY A 238 -9.88 19.92 -11.51
CA GLY A 238 -10.29 19.67 -12.88
C GLY A 238 -9.07 19.38 -13.74
N TYR A 239 -9.00 18.16 -14.28
CA TYR A 239 -8.07 17.72 -15.34
C TYR A 239 -6.73 18.47 -15.34
N ASP A 240 -5.81 18.08 -14.46
CA ASP A 240 -4.43 18.53 -14.61
C ASP A 240 -3.89 17.96 -15.92
N GLU A 241 -3.79 18.82 -16.93
CA GLU A 241 -3.24 18.49 -18.24
C GLU A 241 -1.72 18.37 -18.21
N ASN A 242 -1.05 18.65 -17.07
CA ASN A 242 0.40 18.53 -16.98
C ASN A 242 0.85 17.06 -16.99
N PRO A 243 1.41 16.58 -18.12
CA PRO A 243 1.79 15.18 -18.25
C PRO A 243 2.96 14.81 -17.32
N ASP A 244 3.82 15.77 -16.98
CA ASP A 244 4.96 15.54 -16.08
C ASP A 244 4.49 15.37 -14.64
N ARG A 245 3.50 16.15 -14.17
CA ARG A 245 2.91 15.96 -12.83
C ARG A 245 2.22 14.61 -12.73
N PHE A 246 1.48 14.22 -13.77
CA PHE A 246 0.87 12.89 -13.82
C PHE A 246 1.92 11.78 -13.73
N LYS A 247 2.95 11.84 -14.57
CA LYS A 247 4.00 10.82 -14.68
C LYS A 247 4.90 10.74 -13.44
N ASN A 248 5.26 11.87 -12.86
CA ASN A 248 6.29 11.93 -11.81
C ASN A 248 5.72 11.96 -10.39
N ILE A 249 4.42 12.24 -10.21
CA ILE A 249 3.81 12.32 -8.87
C ILE A 249 2.56 11.47 -8.77
N ILE A 250 1.53 11.70 -9.61
CA ILE A 250 0.23 11.00 -9.48
C ILE A 250 0.39 9.49 -9.70
N LEU A 251 1.08 9.09 -10.76
CA LEU A 251 1.26 7.69 -11.13
C LEU A 251 2.11 6.92 -10.09
N PRO A 252 3.30 7.42 -9.67
CA PRO A 252 4.07 6.82 -8.57
C PRO A 252 3.26 6.65 -7.28
N TYR A 253 2.53 7.69 -6.86
CA TYR A 253 1.71 7.62 -5.66
C TYR A 253 0.62 6.56 -5.77
N SER A 254 -0.11 6.55 -6.90
CA SER A 254 -1.21 5.62 -7.09
C SER A 254 -0.72 4.16 -7.09
N ARG A 255 0.45 3.89 -7.70
CA ARG A 255 1.08 2.56 -7.69
C ARG A 255 1.43 2.04 -6.29
N ILE A 256 1.86 2.93 -5.41
CA ILE A 256 2.16 2.62 -4.01
C ILE A 256 0.87 2.40 -3.23
N LEU A 257 -0.07 3.35 -3.33
CA LEU A 257 -1.37 3.30 -2.64
C LEU A 257 -2.14 2.03 -3.00
N TRP A 258 -2.23 1.68 -4.29
CA TRP A 258 -2.98 0.51 -4.72
C TRP A 258 -2.32 -0.82 -4.35
N ARG A 259 -0.98 -0.90 -4.35
CA ARG A 259 -0.28 -2.07 -3.79
C ARG A 259 -0.56 -2.22 -2.31
N TYR A 260 -0.57 -1.10 -1.57
CA TYR A 260 -0.94 -1.13 -0.17
C TYR A 260 -2.40 -1.58 -0.01
N LEU A 261 -3.36 -1.10 -0.81
CA LEU A 261 -4.79 -1.52 -0.85
C LEU A 261 -5.03 -3.03 -0.94
N LEU A 262 -4.10 -3.80 -1.51
CA LEU A 262 -4.21 -5.24 -1.61
C LEU A 262 -3.90 -5.98 -0.31
N LEU A 263 -3.15 -5.35 0.60
CA LEU A 263 -2.68 -6.00 1.83
C LEU A 263 -3.72 -5.95 2.96
N PRO A 264 -3.74 -6.96 3.86
CA PRO A 264 -4.49 -6.88 5.10
C PRO A 264 -3.97 -5.73 5.98
N ARG A 265 -4.81 -5.24 6.89
CA ARG A 265 -4.57 -3.97 7.56
C ARG A 265 -4.36 -4.13 9.05
N VAL A 266 -3.56 -3.23 9.59
CA VAL A 266 -3.18 -3.25 11.00
C VAL A 266 -4.36 -2.88 11.89
N SER A 267 -5.31 -2.08 11.39
CA SER A 267 -6.54 -1.73 12.10
C SER A 267 -7.67 -1.22 11.19
N ASP A 268 -8.88 -1.15 11.74
CA ASP A 268 -10.06 -0.59 11.06
C ASP A 268 -9.90 0.91 10.74
N ALA A 269 -9.24 1.66 11.62
CA ALA A 269 -8.97 3.08 11.43
C ALA A 269 -8.04 3.31 10.22
N GLU A 270 -7.00 2.49 10.11
CA GLU A 270 -6.12 2.47 8.94
C GLU A 270 -6.94 2.18 7.67
N ASP A 271 -7.79 1.15 7.71
CA ASP A 271 -8.58 0.75 6.55
C ASP A 271 -9.51 1.85 6.05
N MET A 272 -10.20 2.52 6.98
CA MET A 272 -11.06 3.67 6.68
C MET A 272 -10.29 4.79 5.97
N VAL A 273 -9.10 5.14 6.45
CA VAL A 273 -8.30 6.23 5.86
C VAL A 273 -7.79 5.87 4.48
N ILE A 274 -7.30 4.65 4.28
CA ILE A 274 -6.74 4.26 2.98
C ILE A 274 -7.84 4.21 1.91
N ILE A 275 -9.03 3.71 2.26
CA ILE A 275 -10.20 3.76 1.36
C ILE A 275 -10.57 5.22 1.04
N HIS A 276 -10.52 6.10 2.04
CA HIS A 276 -10.79 7.51 1.85
C HIS A 276 -9.78 8.18 0.89
N LEU A 277 -8.48 7.99 1.13
CA LEU A 277 -7.40 8.47 0.25
C LEU A 277 -7.52 7.92 -1.18
N HIS A 278 -7.95 6.68 -1.32
CA HIS A 278 -8.26 6.10 -2.62
C HIS A 278 -9.38 6.87 -3.33
N ASN A 279 -10.50 7.10 -2.65
CA ASN A 279 -11.63 7.81 -3.25
C ASN A 279 -11.23 9.21 -3.70
N LEU A 280 -10.42 9.92 -2.91
CA LEU A 280 -9.90 11.23 -3.25
C LEU A 280 -8.89 11.21 -4.40
N SER A 281 -8.03 10.19 -4.48
CA SER A 281 -7.04 10.06 -5.57
C SER A 281 -7.64 9.53 -6.87
N SER A 282 -8.80 8.86 -6.80
CA SER A 282 -9.44 8.20 -7.95
C SER A 282 -9.77 9.14 -9.11
N SER A 283 -10.02 10.43 -8.83
CA SER A 283 -10.26 11.46 -9.85
C SER A 283 -9.01 11.84 -10.65
N TYR A 284 -7.82 11.61 -10.08
CA TYR A 284 -6.54 11.96 -10.69
C TYR A 284 -5.90 10.78 -11.41
N ALA A 285 -6.18 9.56 -10.98
CA ALA A 285 -5.44 8.39 -11.41
C ALA A 285 -6.04 7.72 -12.66
N ARG A 286 -5.28 7.69 -13.76
CA ARG A 286 -5.61 6.94 -14.99
C ARG A 286 -4.70 5.71 -15.08
N LEU A 287 -5.29 4.53 -15.07
CA LEU A 287 -4.54 3.26 -14.97
C LEU A 287 -4.17 2.62 -16.31
N ASN A 288 -4.63 3.19 -17.42
CA ASN A 288 -4.67 2.50 -18.70
C ASN A 288 -3.28 2.19 -19.30
N ASP A 289 -2.20 2.78 -18.79
CA ASP A 289 -0.83 2.57 -19.27
C ASP A 289 0.10 1.94 -18.20
N ASP A 290 -0.46 1.41 -17.11
CA ASP A 290 0.37 0.80 -16.07
C ASP A 290 0.85 -0.60 -16.46
N LYS A 291 2.10 -0.92 -16.12
CA LYS A 291 2.71 -2.23 -16.35
C LYS A 291 3.32 -2.72 -15.06
N ALA A 292 3.17 -4.02 -14.81
CA ALA A 292 3.93 -4.67 -13.75
C ALA A 292 5.43 -4.48 -13.97
N VAL A 293 6.21 -4.49 -12.88
CA VAL A 293 7.68 -4.38 -12.96
C VAL A 293 8.25 -5.54 -13.79
N ASP A 294 7.76 -6.75 -13.52
CA ASP A 294 8.06 -7.98 -14.22
C ASP A 294 6.91 -8.97 -14.01
N VAL A 295 7.02 -10.17 -14.59
CA VAL A 295 5.99 -11.23 -14.47
C VAL A 295 5.78 -11.63 -13.00
N GLU A 296 6.85 -11.62 -12.20
CA GLU A 296 6.75 -12.01 -10.78
C GLU A 296 6.00 -10.94 -9.97
N ASP A 297 6.20 -9.64 -10.25
CA ASP A 297 5.38 -8.56 -9.67
C ASP A 297 3.89 -8.73 -10.04
N ALA A 298 3.58 -9.02 -11.31
CA ALA A 298 2.20 -9.28 -11.75
C ALA A 298 1.56 -10.46 -11.02
N ARG A 299 2.31 -11.56 -10.85
CA ARG A 299 1.85 -12.75 -10.12
C ARG A 299 1.60 -12.45 -8.65
N ASN A 300 2.51 -11.74 -7.98
CA ASN A 300 2.34 -11.35 -6.58
C ASN A 300 1.12 -10.45 -6.40
N ILE A 301 0.92 -9.44 -7.27
CA ILE A 301 -0.26 -8.56 -7.23
C ILE A 301 -1.57 -9.34 -7.40
N LEU A 302 -1.63 -10.23 -8.39
CA LEU A 302 -2.82 -11.05 -8.63
C LEU A 302 -3.07 -12.06 -7.50
N GLN A 303 -2.01 -12.58 -6.89
CA GLN A 303 -2.10 -13.45 -5.73
C GLN A 303 -2.65 -12.69 -4.51
N GLU A 304 -2.14 -11.49 -4.19
CA GLU A 304 -2.69 -10.68 -3.10
C GLU A 304 -4.15 -10.32 -3.34
N PHE A 305 -4.52 -10.03 -4.59
CA PHE A 305 -5.91 -9.77 -4.93
C PHE A 305 -6.80 -10.98 -4.64
N ASN A 306 -6.35 -12.19 -5.00
CA ASN A 306 -7.04 -13.43 -4.67
C ASN A 306 -7.12 -13.66 -3.15
N GLU A 307 -6.03 -13.43 -2.42
CA GLU A 307 -6.02 -13.54 -0.96
C GLU A 307 -7.02 -12.55 -0.32
N ARG A 308 -7.11 -11.32 -0.84
CA ARG A 308 -8.06 -10.31 -0.35
C ARG A 308 -9.52 -10.66 -0.66
N LEU A 309 -9.81 -11.19 -1.85
CA LEU A 309 -11.16 -11.67 -2.19
C LEU A 309 -11.56 -12.92 -1.38
N GLY A 310 -10.58 -13.76 -1.04
CA GLY A 310 -10.78 -15.00 -0.30
C GLY A 310 -10.71 -14.84 1.23
N ALA A 311 -10.55 -13.62 1.74
CA ALA A 311 -10.48 -13.35 3.17
C ALA A 311 -11.77 -13.79 3.89
N SER A 312 -11.65 -14.17 5.17
CA SER A 312 -12.80 -14.61 6.00
C SER A 312 -13.87 -13.53 6.12
N GLU A 313 -13.45 -12.27 6.16
CA GLU A 313 -14.33 -11.12 6.07
C GLU A 313 -14.45 -10.70 4.60
N PRO A 314 -15.63 -10.91 3.97
CA PRO A 314 -15.81 -10.60 2.56
C PRO A 314 -15.71 -9.09 2.36
N ILE A 315 -14.90 -8.69 1.39
CA ILE A 315 -14.86 -7.28 0.96
C ILE A 315 -16.17 -6.89 0.27
N SER A 316 -16.55 -5.62 0.39
CA SER A 316 -17.69 -5.09 -0.37
C SER A 316 -17.43 -5.17 -1.88
N VAL A 317 -18.48 -5.32 -2.67
CA VAL A 317 -18.33 -5.40 -4.13
C VAL A 317 -17.74 -4.12 -4.71
N VAL A 318 -18.06 -2.98 -4.08
CA VAL A 318 -17.50 -1.66 -4.44
C VAL A 318 -15.99 -1.70 -4.30
N TYR A 319 -15.50 -2.18 -3.15
CA TYR A 319 -14.07 -2.29 -2.90
C TYR A 319 -13.39 -3.31 -3.82
N GLY A 320 -14.01 -4.48 -4.04
CA GLY A 320 -13.50 -5.48 -4.97
C GLY A 320 -13.39 -4.95 -6.42
N THR A 321 -14.37 -4.17 -6.86
CA THR A 321 -14.37 -3.54 -8.20
C THR A 321 -13.24 -2.51 -8.32
N THR A 322 -13.00 -1.74 -7.26
CA THR A 322 -11.86 -0.82 -7.16
C THR A 322 -10.53 -1.55 -7.30
N LEU A 323 -10.35 -2.66 -6.58
CA LEU A 323 -9.11 -3.44 -6.60
C LEU A 323 -8.88 -4.08 -7.98
N ILE A 324 -9.89 -4.71 -8.58
CA ILE A 324 -9.70 -5.36 -9.89
C ILE A 324 -9.42 -4.35 -11.01
N ARG A 325 -9.97 -3.13 -10.93
CA ARG A 325 -9.63 -2.03 -11.85
C ARG A 325 -8.13 -1.73 -11.86
N PHE A 326 -7.45 -1.88 -10.73
CA PHE A 326 -6.00 -1.74 -10.60
C PHE A 326 -5.25 -2.99 -11.03
N VAL A 327 -5.74 -4.16 -10.66
CA VAL A 327 -5.05 -5.44 -10.90
C VAL A 327 -5.10 -5.84 -12.36
N ALA A 328 -6.24 -5.67 -13.05
CA ALA A 328 -6.43 -6.15 -14.42
C ALA A 328 -5.40 -5.60 -15.43
N PRO A 329 -5.08 -4.28 -15.45
CA PRO A 329 -4.04 -3.75 -16.33
C PRO A 329 -2.63 -4.31 -16.08
N LEU A 330 -2.36 -4.85 -14.89
CA LEU A 330 -1.04 -5.36 -14.50
C LEU A 330 -0.86 -6.84 -14.83
N VAL A 331 -1.93 -7.54 -15.24
CA VAL A 331 -1.85 -8.94 -15.66
C VAL A 331 -1.08 -9.04 -16.98
N CYS A 332 -0.19 -10.02 -17.06
CA CYS A 332 0.60 -10.31 -18.25
C CYS A 332 0.80 -11.83 -18.40
N PRO A 333 1.26 -12.31 -19.57
CA PRO A 333 1.60 -13.72 -19.76
C PRO A 333 2.55 -14.23 -18.67
N GLY A 334 2.23 -15.38 -18.08
CA GLY A 334 2.86 -15.91 -16.86
C GLY A 334 1.95 -15.90 -15.62
N CYS A 335 0.80 -15.19 -15.65
CA CYS A 335 -0.19 -15.15 -14.58
C CYS A 335 -1.30 -16.22 -14.71
N GLU A 336 -1.28 -17.06 -15.74
CA GLU A 336 -2.36 -17.97 -16.13
C GLU A 336 -2.79 -18.91 -14.99
N SER A 337 -1.83 -19.36 -14.17
CA SER A 337 -2.09 -20.27 -13.06
C SER A 337 -2.97 -19.67 -11.95
N LEU A 338 -3.08 -18.34 -11.86
CA LEU A 338 -3.81 -17.64 -10.80
C LEU A 338 -5.21 -17.20 -11.24
N VAL A 339 -5.43 -17.06 -12.55
CA VAL A 339 -6.68 -16.55 -13.13
C VAL A 339 -7.92 -17.39 -12.78
N PRO A 340 -7.89 -18.74 -12.79
CA PRO A 340 -9.05 -19.54 -12.39
C PRO A 340 -9.54 -19.21 -10.98
N THR A 341 -8.63 -19.06 -10.03
CA THR A 341 -8.93 -18.66 -8.66
C THR A 341 -9.51 -17.26 -8.61
N THR A 342 -8.96 -16.32 -9.39
CA THR A 342 -9.49 -14.95 -9.51
C THR A 342 -10.93 -14.96 -9.97
N PHE A 343 -11.27 -15.71 -11.04
CA PHE A 343 -12.64 -15.84 -11.52
C PHE A 343 -13.58 -16.41 -10.47
N LYS A 344 -13.19 -17.54 -9.86
CA LYS A 344 -13.98 -18.20 -8.81
C LYS A 344 -14.31 -17.25 -7.68
N LEU A 345 -13.31 -16.58 -7.11
CA LEU A 345 -13.49 -15.69 -5.96
C LEU A 345 -14.28 -14.45 -6.33
N SER A 346 -14.04 -13.90 -7.52
CA SER A 346 -14.78 -12.74 -8.02
C SER A 346 -16.28 -13.04 -8.16
N ILE A 347 -16.64 -14.16 -8.80
CA ILE A 347 -18.04 -14.57 -8.96
C ILE A 347 -18.72 -14.74 -7.59
N LYS A 348 -18.03 -15.37 -6.63
CA LYS A 348 -18.53 -15.51 -5.26
C LYS A 348 -18.75 -14.17 -4.56
N THR A 349 -17.83 -13.23 -4.69
CA THR A 349 -17.96 -11.87 -4.13
C THR A 349 -19.15 -11.13 -4.74
N LEU A 350 -19.33 -11.23 -6.06
CA LEU A 350 -20.48 -10.65 -6.76
C LEU A 350 -21.81 -11.25 -6.28
N TRP A 351 -21.89 -12.58 -6.13
CA TRP A 351 -23.07 -13.26 -5.58
C TRP A 351 -23.35 -12.82 -4.15
N GLY A 352 -22.32 -12.80 -3.29
CA GLY A 352 -22.45 -12.40 -1.90
C GLY A 352 -23.05 -11.00 -1.76
N SER A 353 -22.57 -10.04 -2.57
CA SER A 353 -23.14 -8.69 -2.59
C SER A 353 -24.59 -8.69 -3.08
N LEU A 354 -24.87 -9.29 -4.25
CA LEU A 354 -26.21 -9.30 -4.84
C LEU A 354 -27.26 -9.93 -3.91
N LEU A 355 -26.90 -11.01 -3.22
CA LEU A 355 -27.79 -11.71 -2.29
C LEU A 355 -27.92 -11.02 -0.94
N SER A 356 -26.90 -10.29 -0.49
CA SER A 356 -26.94 -9.57 0.78
C SER A 356 -27.96 -8.43 0.77
N GLY A 357 -28.26 -7.86 -0.40
CA GLY A 357 -29.16 -6.71 -0.56
C GLY A 357 -28.68 -5.44 0.15
N LYS A 358 -27.39 -5.38 0.55
CA LYS A 358 -26.82 -4.23 1.26
C LYS A 358 -26.59 -3.04 0.33
N GLU A 359 -26.25 -3.30 -0.92
CA GLU A 359 -26.06 -2.27 -1.94
C GLU A 359 -27.37 -1.92 -2.66
N ASP A 360 -27.48 -0.67 -3.10
CA ASP A 360 -28.53 -0.26 -4.02
C ASP A 360 -28.48 -1.09 -5.31
N LYS A 361 -29.65 -1.41 -5.87
CA LYS A 361 -29.79 -2.27 -7.05
C LYS A 361 -29.04 -1.72 -8.27
N GLU A 362 -29.00 -0.41 -8.46
CA GLU A 362 -28.27 0.20 -9.56
C GLU A 362 -26.76 0.11 -9.35
N VAL A 363 -26.31 0.33 -8.11
CA VAL A 363 -24.91 0.19 -7.72
C VAL A 363 -24.45 -1.26 -7.91
N ALA A 364 -25.19 -2.24 -7.42
CA ALA A 364 -24.87 -3.66 -7.59
C ALA A 364 -24.72 -4.03 -9.08
N ARG A 365 -25.66 -3.59 -9.93
CA ARG A 365 -25.59 -3.81 -11.39
C ARG A 365 -24.37 -3.16 -12.03
N TYR A 366 -24.06 -1.92 -11.67
CA TYR A 366 -22.88 -1.21 -12.18
C TYR A 366 -21.59 -1.94 -11.79
N MET A 367 -21.50 -2.40 -10.53
CA MET A 367 -20.34 -3.10 -10.01
C MET A 367 -20.16 -4.47 -10.65
N VAL A 368 -21.23 -5.27 -10.79
CA VAL A 368 -21.20 -6.54 -11.55
C VAL A 368 -20.68 -6.30 -12.97
N SER A 369 -21.23 -5.32 -13.68
CA SER A 369 -20.80 -5.00 -15.05
C SER A 369 -19.33 -4.60 -15.11
N GLY A 370 -18.88 -3.76 -14.17
CA GLY A 370 -17.48 -3.34 -14.07
C GLY A 370 -16.53 -4.51 -13.81
N PHE A 371 -16.87 -5.36 -12.84
CA PHE A 371 -16.08 -6.53 -12.49
C PHE A 371 -15.91 -7.48 -13.69
N LEU A 372 -16.99 -7.75 -14.42
CA LEU A 372 -16.97 -8.63 -15.59
C LEU A 372 -16.16 -8.04 -16.76
N LEU A 373 -16.19 -6.71 -16.94
CA LEU A 373 -15.31 -6.04 -17.90
C LEU A 373 -13.84 -6.23 -17.53
N TYR A 374 -13.46 -6.07 -16.26
CA TYR A 374 -12.08 -6.26 -15.85
C TYR A 374 -11.63 -7.73 -15.91
N LEU A 375 -12.52 -8.69 -15.64
CA LEU A 375 -12.25 -10.11 -15.85
C LEU A 375 -12.00 -10.45 -17.32
N ARG A 376 -12.73 -9.82 -18.25
CA ARG A 376 -12.43 -9.90 -19.69
C ARG A 376 -11.04 -9.32 -19.98
N ASP A 377 -10.74 -8.12 -19.47
CA ASP A 377 -9.47 -7.45 -19.73
C ASP A 377 -8.27 -8.32 -19.24
N ILE A 378 -8.43 -9.05 -18.14
CA ILE A 378 -7.46 -10.05 -17.65
C ILE A 378 -7.22 -11.16 -18.69
N ILE A 379 -8.28 -11.72 -19.27
CA ILE A 379 -8.16 -12.79 -20.28
C ILE A 379 -7.54 -12.26 -21.58
N GLU A 380 -7.93 -11.06 -22.01
CA GLU A 380 -7.35 -10.40 -23.18
C GLU A 380 -5.85 -10.13 -23.01
N ALA A 381 -5.44 -9.70 -21.81
CA ALA A 381 -4.03 -9.43 -21.49
C ALA A 381 -3.12 -10.67 -21.61
N LEU A 382 -3.66 -11.86 -21.35
CA LEU A 382 -2.93 -13.13 -21.45
C LEU A 382 -2.72 -13.61 -22.89
N LYS A 383 -3.49 -13.08 -23.86
CA LYS A 383 -3.41 -13.44 -25.30
C LYS A 383 -3.33 -14.97 -25.52
N PRO A 384 -4.33 -15.75 -25.08
CA PRO A 384 -4.30 -17.20 -25.21
C PRO A 384 -4.15 -17.60 -26.69
N ARG A 385 -3.10 -18.37 -27.00
CA ARG A 385 -2.79 -18.76 -28.39
C ARG A 385 -3.84 -19.71 -28.98
N TYR A 386 -4.35 -20.64 -28.18
CA TYR A 386 -5.38 -21.61 -28.55
C TYR A 386 -6.21 -21.95 -27.31
N PHE A 387 -7.53 -21.74 -27.38
CA PHE A 387 -8.45 -21.97 -26.25
C PHE A 387 -8.46 -23.43 -25.78
N THR A 388 -8.38 -24.37 -26.72
CA THR A 388 -8.56 -25.81 -26.48
C THR A 388 -7.39 -26.48 -25.73
N HIS A 389 -6.19 -25.89 -25.74
CA HIS A 389 -4.98 -26.55 -25.23
C HIS A 389 -4.46 -25.97 -23.91
N GLN A 390 -5.18 -25.05 -23.27
CA GLN A 390 -4.73 -24.40 -22.04
C GLN A 390 -5.58 -24.82 -20.84
N PRO A 391 -5.05 -25.66 -19.93
CA PRO A 391 -5.84 -26.20 -18.80
C PRO A 391 -6.48 -25.13 -17.91
N TRP A 392 -5.85 -23.98 -17.75
CA TRP A 392 -6.38 -22.89 -16.93
C TRP A 392 -7.66 -22.27 -17.54
N ILE A 393 -7.81 -22.27 -18.87
CA ILE A 393 -9.03 -21.77 -19.53
C ILE A 393 -10.22 -22.67 -19.18
N TRP A 394 -10.02 -24.00 -19.21
CA TRP A 394 -11.04 -24.95 -18.81
C TRP A 394 -11.43 -24.79 -17.34
N GLN A 395 -10.47 -24.52 -16.46
CA GLN A 395 -10.79 -24.23 -15.05
C GLN A 395 -11.58 -22.93 -14.89
N VAL A 396 -11.32 -21.91 -15.71
CA VAL A 396 -12.14 -20.69 -15.75
C VAL A 396 -13.57 -21.02 -16.19
N VAL A 397 -13.74 -21.80 -17.27
CA VAL A 397 -15.06 -22.23 -17.76
C VAL A 397 -15.80 -23.04 -16.70
N ASP A 398 -15.11 -23.98 -16.04
CA ASP A 398 -15.67 -24.75 -14.93
C ASP A 398 -16.18 -23.85 -13.81
N HIS A 399 -15.45 -22.79 -13.46
CA HIS A 399 -15.90 -21.82 -12.46
C HIS A 399 -17.06 -20.95 -12.94
N VAL A 400 -17.07 -20.53 -14.21
CA VAL A 400 -18.18 -19.79 -14.82
C VAL A 400 -19.48 -20.60 -14.77
N VAL A 401 -19.41 -21.90 -15.07
CA VAL A 401 -20.56 -22.81 -15.03
C VAL A 401 -20.95 -23.16 -13.59
N LYS A 402 -19.99 -23.60 -12.77
CA LYS A 402 -20.25 -24.09 -11.42
C LYS A 402 -20.72 -23.02 -10.45
N GLU A 403 -20.18 -21.80 -10.58
CA GLU A 403 -20.56 -20.65 -9.75
C GLU A 403 -21.67 -19.81 -10.42
N ASP A 404 -22.31 -20.34 -11.47
CA ASP A 404 -23.49 -19.80 -12.16
C ASP A 404 -23.39 -18.31 -12.53
N LEU A 405 -22.30 -17.94 -13.22
CA LEU A 405 -22.06 -16.55 -13.62
C LEU A 405 -23.15 -16.02 -14.58
N VAL A 406 -23.79 -16.91 -15.35
CA VAL A 406 -24.87 -16.54 -16.27
C VAL A 406 -26.12 -16.13 -15.49
N ASP A 407 -26.56 -16.91 -14.50
CA ASP A 407 -27.69 -16.51 -13.65
C ASP A 407 -27.36 -15.23 -12.87
N LEU A 408 -26.11 -15.07 -12.39
CA LEU A 408 -25.67 -13.83 -11.74
C LEU A 408 -25.86 -12.62 -12.65
N ALA A 409 -25.37 -12.72 -13.88
CA ALA A 409 -25.49 -11.68 -14.89
C ALA A 409 -26.95 -11.35 -15.19
N LEU A 410 -27.78 -12.37 -15.41
CA LEU A 410 -29.21 -12.21 -15.70
C LEU A 410 -29.94 -11.54 -14.54
N ARG A 411 -29.69 -11.96 -13.29
CA ARG A 411 -30.29 -11.32 -12.11
C ARG A 411 -29.86 -9.88 -11.96
N ALA A 412 -28.58 -9.57 -12.15
CA ALA A 412 -28.08 -8.20 -12.12
C ALA A 412 -28.69 -7.33 -13.25
N MET A 413 -29.04 -7.93 -14.40
CA MET A 413 -29.75 -7.23 -15.47
C MET A 413 -31.22 -6.98 -15.11
N LEU A 414 -31.89 -7.96 -14.48
CA LEU A 414 -33.28 -7.88 -14.07
C LEU A 414 -33.53 -6.90 -12.92
N THR A 415 -32.50 -6.43 -12.21
CA THR A 415 -32.64 -5.34 -11.24
C THR A 415 -32.82 -3.96 -11.88
N ALA A 416 -32.69 -3.83 -13.21
CA ALA A 416 -32.87 -2.58 -13.93
C ALA A 416 -34.35 -2.14 -13.99
N PRO A 417 -34.70 -0.89 -13.63
CA PRO A 417 -36.09 -0.41 -13.71
C PRO A 417 -36.60 -0.28 -15.16
N CYS A 418 -35.70 -0.20 -16.15
CA CYS A 418 -36.04 -0.21 -17.56
C CYS A 418 -34.89 -0.80 -18.41
N PHE A 419 -35.16 -1.89 -19.13
CA PHE A 419 -34.22 -2.50 -20.07
C PHE A 419 -34.21 -1.69 -21.37
N ASN A 420 -33.25 -0.77 -21.53
CA ASN A 420 -33.12 0.01 -22.76
C ASN A 420 -32.12 -0.67 -23.72
N VAL A 421 -32.65 -1.31 -24.77
CA VAL A 421 -31.88 -2.00 -25.82
C VAL A 421 -30.87 -1.07 -26.52
N LYS A 422 -31.09 0.25 -26.56
CA LYS A 422 -30.14 1.20 -27.14
C LYS A 422 -28.88 1.44 -26.29
N GLN A 423 -28.86 0.97 -25.04
CA GLN A 423 -27.66 0.98 -24.20
C GLN A 423 -26.78 -0.28 -24.37
N LEU A 424 -27.18 -1.25 -25.21
CA LEU A 424 -26.46 -2.52 -25.41
C LEU A 424 -25.03 -2.34 -25.96
N ASP A 425 -24.84 -1.45 -26.94
CA ASP A 425 -23.64 -1.42 -27.81
C ASP A 425 -22.30 -1.14 -27.10
N ARG A 426 -22.31 -0.51 -25.92
CA ARG A 426 -21.09 -0.32 -25.11
C ARG A 426 -21.19 -0.91 -23.70
N LYS A 427 -22.38 -0.94 -23.07
CA LYS A 427 -22.52 -1.37 -21.68
C LYS A 427 -22.59 -2.88 -21.47
N TYR A 428 -22.87 -3.66 -22.52
CA TYR A 428 -23.09 -5.12 -22.40
C TYR A 428 -22.11 -5.95 -23.25
N SER A 429 -20.98 -5.37 -23.66
CA SER A 429 -19.87 -6.10 -24.30
C SER A 429 -19.39 -7.29 -23.45
N TRP A 430 -19.51 -7.19 -22.12
CA TRP A 430 -19.20 -8.28 -21.19
C TRP A 430 -20.19 -9.47 -21.29
N PHE A 431 -21.46 -9.23 -21.67
CA PHE A 431 -22.45 -10.30 -21.84
C PHE A 431 -22.14 -11.13 -23.09
N TYR A 432 -21.78 -10.46 -24.19
CA TYR A 432 -21.24 -11.12 -25.37
C TYR A 432 -19.93 -11.86 -25.08
N PHE A 433 -19.08 -11.34 -24.19
CA PHE A 433 -17.87 -12.03 -23.75
C PHE A 433 -18.19 -13.31 -22.95
N ILE A 434 -19.14 -13.27 -22.02
CA ILE A 434 -19.58 -14.48 -21.28
C ILE A 434 -20.15 -15.51 -22.25
N LEU A 435 -21.02 -15.09 -23.17
CA LEU A 435 -21.56 -15.97 -24.20
C LEU A 435 -20.42 -16.52 -25.08
N HIS A 436 -19.48 -15.70 -25.52
CA HIS A 436 -18.34 -16.17 -26.30
C HIS A 436 -17.46 -17.14 -25.53
N MET A 437 -17.23 -16.96 -24.22
CA MET A 437 -16.49 -17.93 -23.41
C MET A 437 -17.22 -19.26 -23.27
N ILE A 438 -18.56 -19.25 -23.23
CA ILE A 438 -19.40 -20.44 -23.07
C ILE A 438 -19.62 -21.16 -24.43
N PHE A 439 -19.69 -20.41 -25.53
CA PHE A 439 -20.03 -20.94 -26.86
C PHE A 439 -18.84 -21.07 -27.82
N ALA A 440 -17.64 -20.56 -27.48
CA ALA A 440 -16.41 -20.81 -28.24
C ALA A 440 -15.64 -22.06 -27.76
N THR A 441 -16.09 -22.69 -26.68
CA THR A 441 -15.81 -24.10 -26.32
C THR A 441 -16.78 -25.02 -27.01
#